data_AF-A0A088D9S6-F1
#
_entry.id   AF-A0A088D9S6-F1
#
_cell.length_a   1.000
_cell.length_b   1.000
_cell.length_c   1.000
_cell.angle_alpha   90.00
_cell.angle_beta   90.00
_cell.angle_gamma   90.00
#
_symmetry.space_group_name_H-M   'P 1'
#
loop_
_entity.id
_entity.type
_entity.pdbx_description
1 polymer ?
#
loop_
_entity_poly.entity_id
_entity_poly.type
_entity_poly.pdbx_seq_one_letter_code
_entity_poly.pdbx_strand_id
1 'polypeptide(L)' 'MNRFFILLLLVVILSHAKAEDKGYRGSCPSLGKPCNSNKDCCPYGERCLSAGEGYFCKEDPGP' A
#
# COMPACT_ATOMS: atom_id res chain seq x y z
N MET A 1 -15.44 33.39 -20.48
CA MET A 1 -14.99 32.11 -21.05
C MET A 1 -13.71 31.56 -20.42
N ASN A 2 -12.73 32.38 -20.02
CA ASN A 2 -11.46 31.89 -19.46
C ASN A 2 -11.54 31.18 -18.09
N ARG A 3 -12.51 31.53 -17.23
CA ARG A 3 -12.63 30.94 -15.88
C ARG A 3 -13.08 29.48 -15.88
N PHE A 4 -13.89 29.09 -16.87
CA PHE A 4 -14.36 27.70 -17.01
C PHE A 4 -13.23 26.75 -17.43
N PHE A 5 -12.33 27.21 -18.30
CA PHE A 5 -11.15 26.42 -18.69
C PHE A 5 -10.20 26.13 -17.52
N ILE A 6 -10.03 27.11 -16.62
CA ILE A 6 -9.19 26.95 -15.43
C ILE A 6 -9.79 25.92 -14.46
N LEU A 7 -11.12 25.95 -14.27
CA LEU A 7 -11.81 24.97 -13.43
C LEU A 7 -11.71 23.55 -14.01
N LEU A 8 -11.85 23.39 -15.33
CA LEU A 8 -11.71 22.10 -15.99
C LEU A 8 -10.29 21.52 -15.85
N LEU A 9 -9.26 22.37 -15.99
CA LEU A 9 -7.87 21.95 -15.79
C LEU A 9 -7.60 21.48 -14.35
N LEU A 10 -8.13 22.18 -13.34
CA LEU A 10 -7.99 21.78 -11.94
C LEU A 10 -8.63 20.43 -11.63
N VAL A 11 -9.82 20.16 -12.18
CA VAL A 11 -10.53 18.88 -11.99
C VAL A 11 -9.74 17.71 -12.61
N VAL A 12 -9.14 17.92 -13.80
CA VAL A 12 -8.31 16.90 -14.45
C VAL A 12 -7.05 16.60 -13.62
N ILE A 13 -6.36 17.62 -13.11
CA ILE A 13 -5.16 17.44 -12.29
C ILE A 13 -5.48 16.69 -10.98
N LEU A 14 -6.58 17.04 -10.31
CA LEU A 14 -7.02 16.36 -9.08
C LEU A 14 -7.43 14.90 -9.33
N SER A 15 -7.98 14.58 -10.51
CA SER A 15 -8.35 13.21 -10.88
C SER A 15 -7.13 12.32 -11.10
N HIS A 16 -6.01 12.88 -11.58
CA HIS A 16 -4.75 12.15 -11.79
C HIS A 16 -3.89 12.02 -10.52
N ALA A 17 -4.19 12.75 -9.44
CA ALA A 17 -3.44 12.65 -8.18
C ALA A 17 -3.76 11.41 -7.34
N LYS A 18 -4.79 10.61 -7.71
CA LYS A 18 -5.06 9.29 -7.14
C LYS A 18 -4.36 8.17 -7.93
N ALA A 19 -3.05 8.27 -8.08
CA ALA A 19 -2.24 7.08 -8.32
C ALA A 19 -1.62 6.71 -6.97
N GLU A 20 -2.41 6.04 -6.12
CA GLU A 20 -1.84 5.31 -5.01
C GLU A 20 -0.81 4.36 -5.59
N ASP A 21 0.42 4.50 -5.11
CA ASP A 21 1.63 3.75 -5.45
C ASP A 21 1.47 2.26 -5.12
N LYS A 22 0.54 1.58 -5.80
CA LYS A 22 0.36 0.12 -5.76
C LYS A 22 1.44 -0.59 -6.60
N GLY A 23 2.37 0.17 -7.18
CA GLY A 23 3.48 -0.33 -8.01
C GLY A 23 4.68 -0.82 -7.21
N TYR A 24 4.89 -0.36 -5.97
CA TYR A 24 5.96 -0.87 -5.10
C TYR A 24 5.55 -2.10 -4.27
N ARG A 25 4.39 -2.71 -4.58
CA ARG A 25 4.03 -4.05 -4.11
C ARG A 25 4.67 -5.12 -4.99
N GLY A 26 5.88 -4.85 -5.47
CA GLY A 26 6.63 -5.67 -6.40
C GLY A 26 7.16 -6.92 -5.71
N SER A 27 6.34 -7.97 -5.69
CA SER A 27 6.76 -9.36 -5.55
C SER A 27 7.67 -9.66 -4.35
N CYS A 28 7.16 -9.43 -3.15
CA CYS A 28 7.77 -10.01 -1.96
C CYS A 28 6.83 -11.12 -1.46
N PRO A 29 7.12 -12.40 -1.75
CA PRO A 29 6.20 -13.52 -1.53
C PRO A 29 6.22 -14.04 -0.08
N SER A 30 6.49 -13.17 0.90
CA SER A 30 6.55 -13.58 2.31
C SER A 30 5.16 -13.67 2.94
N LEU A 31 4.10 -13.17 2.30
CA LEU A 31 2.73 -13.32 2.77
C LEU A 31 2.39 -14.77 3.16
N GLY A 32 1.93 -14.97 4.39
CA GLY A 32 1.58 -16.28 4.93
C GLY A 32 2.78 -17.15 5.34
N LYS A 33 4.02 -16.69 5.19
CA LYS A 33 5.20 -17.36 5.76
C LYS A 33 5.29 -17.13 7.26
N PRO A 34 5.78 -18.12 8.02
CA PRO A 34 6.07 -17.93 9.44
C PRO A 34 7.19 -16.90 9.60
N CYS A 35 7.07 -16.04 10.62
CA CYS A 35 8.03 -14.98 10.91
C CYS A 35 8.24 -14.87 12.42
N ASN A 36 9.37 -14.31 12.84
CA ASN A 36 9.63 -13.97 14.24
C ASN A 36 9.67 -12.45 14.44
N SER A 37 9.94 -11.69 13.38
CA SER A 37 10.02 -10.24 13.41
C SER A 37 9.51 -9.63 12.10
N ASN A 38 9.16 -8.34 12.13
CA ASN A 38 8.73 -7.60 10.93
C ASN A 38 9.82 -7.56 9.84
N LYS A 39 11.10 -7.74 10.22
CA LYS A 39 12.22 -7.80 9.28
C LYS A 39 12.21 -9.06 8.41
N ASP A 40 11.53 -10.11 8.84
CA ASP A 40 11.35 -11.35 8.07
C ASP A 40 10.27 -11.19 6.99
N CYS A 41 9.44 -10.16 7.12
CA CYS A 41 8.38 -9.82 6.19
C CYS A 41 8.81 -8.74 5.21
N CYS A 42 7.99 -8.55 4.19
CA CYS A 42 8.29 -7.62 3.13
C CYS A 42 8.34 -6.19 3.65
N PRO A 43 9.42 -5.43 3.33
CA PRO A 43 9.48 -4.03 3.67
C PRO A 43 8.36 -3.32 2.89
N TYR A 44 7.51 -2.59 3.61
CA TYR A 44 6.38 -1.82 3.09
C TYR A 44 5.20 -2.67 2.59
N GLY A 45 4.24 -2.92 3.48
CA GLY A 45 2.96 -3.56 3.14
C GLY A 45 2.70 -4.89 3.84
N GLU A 46 3.67 -5.42 4.60
CA GLU A 46 3.49 -6.59 5.45
C GLU A 46 4.10 -6.40 6.84
N ARG A 47 3.50 -7.06 7.84
CA ARG A 47 4.00 -7.12 9.22
C ARG A 47 3.90 -8.54 9.75
N CYS A 48 4.79 -8.86 10.69
CA CYS A 48 4.76 -10.12 11.39
C CYS A 48 3.67 -10.07 12.46
N LEU A 49 2.53 -10.71 12.19
CA LEU A 49 1.33 -10.63 13.02
C LEU A 49 0.95 -12.03 13.53
N SER A 50 0.40 -12.08 14.74
CA SER A 50 -0.12 -13.32 15.30
C SER A 50 -1.32 -13.84 14.50
N ALA A 51 -1.39 -15.16 14.32
CA ALA A 51 -2.47 -15.89 13.66
C ALA A 51 -3.03 -17.02 14.54
N GLY A 52 -2.98 -16.86 15.86
CA GLY A 52 -3.46 -17.86 16.82
C GLY A 52 -2.45 -18.95 17.13
N GLU A 53 -1.97 -19.68 16.11
CA GLU A 53 -1.01 -20.79 16.27
C GLU A 53 0.46 -20.37 16.08
N GLY A 54 0.71 -19.08 15.81
CA GLY A 54 2.06 -18.56 15.57
C GLY A 54 2.05 -17.16 14.97
N TYR A 55 3.22 -16.71 14.53
CA TYR A 55 3.39 -15.41 13.88
C TYR A 55 3.66 -15.61 12.38
N PHE A 56 2.94 -14.86 11.55
CA PHE A 56 3.02 -14.95 10.10
C PHE A 56 3.04 -13.56 9.47
N CYS A 57 3.69 -13.43 8.33
CA CYS A 57 3.64 -12.20 7.56
C CYS A 57 2.24 -12.00 6.99
N LYS A 58 1.61 -10.89 7.36
CA LYS A 58 0.27 -10.48 6.92
C LYS A 58 0.33 -9.07 6.39
N GLU A 59 -0.66 -8.67 5.59
CA GLU A 59 -0.77 -7.29 5.12
C GLU A 59 -0.76 -6.32 6.31
N ASP A 60 0.02 -5.24 6.20
CA ASP A 60 0.06 -4.21 7.23
C ASP A 60 -1.32 -3.53 7.31
N PRO A 61 -2.06 -3.65 8.42
CA PRO A 61 -3.39 -3.07 8.54
C PRO A 61 -3.40 -1.55 8.53
N GLY A 62 -2.23 -0.90 8.66
CA GLY A 62 -2.16 0.55 8.79
C GLY A 62 -2.67 1.05 10.15
N PRO A 63 -2.61 2.38 10.40
CA PRO A 63 -3.22 3.02 11.56
C PRO A 63 -4.74 3.11 11.49
#